data_AF-A0A0P6WGY3-F1
#
_entry.id   AF-A0A0P6WGY3-F1
#
_cell.length_a   1.000
_cell.length_b   1.000
_cell.length_c   1.000
_cell.angle_alpha   90.00
_cell.angle_beta   90.00
_cell.angle_gamma   90.00
#
_symmetry.space_group_name_H-M   'P 1'
#
loop_
_entity.id
_entity.type
_entity.pdbx_description
1 polymer ?
#
loop_
_entity_poly.entity_id
_entity_poly.type
_entity_poly.pdbx_seq_one_letter_code
_entity_poly.pdbx_strand_id
1 'polypeptide(L)' 'MLVSGPIRSSLGRFAGSMRDPDPANALRKAKEAYDASDGEIVLINRAWLSNWTDQKQLDLLAVKAYGLDKGKV' A
#
# COMPACT_ATOMS: atom_id res chain seq x y z
N MET A 1 -18.12 43.84 9.26
CA MET A 1 -18.65 42.49 8.95
C MET A 1 -17.67 41.83 8.00
N LEU A 2 -16.80 40.94 8.49
CA LEU A 2 -15.89 40.19 7.63
C LEU A 2 -16.58 38.90 7.20
N VAL A 3 -16.77 38.75 5.88
CA VAL A 3 -17.34 37.56 5.26
C VAL A 3 -16.34 36.41 5.43
N SER A 4 -16.59 35.53 6.39
CA SER A 4 -15.86 34.27 6.53
C SER A 4 -16.44 33.26 5.53
N GLY A 5 -15.94 33.28 4.29
CA GLY A 5 -16.21 32.22 3.33
C GLY A 5 -15.58 30.90 3.80
N PRO A 6 -16.16 29.73 3.49
CA PRO A 6 -15.59 28.46 3.90
C PRO A 6 -14.17 28.32 3.36
N ILE A 7 -13.19 28.23 4.25
CA ILE A 7 -11.78 28.00 3.92
C ILE A 7 -11.69 26.63 3.24
N ARG A 8 -11.74 26.59 1.91
CA ARG A 8 -11.42 25.41 1.11
C ARG A 8 -9.91 25.23 1.16
N SER A 9 -9.42 24.54 2.19
CA SER A 9 -8.02 24.13 2.24
C SER A 9 -7.69 23.26 1.02
N SER A 10 -6.60 23.56 0.34
CA SER A 10 -6.07 22.73 -0.77
C SER A 10 -5.76 21.30 -0.34
N LEU A 11 -5.63 21.08 0.98
CA LEU A 11 -5.45 19.78 1.62
C LEU A 11 -6.77 19.11 2.02
N GLY A 12 -7.92 19.78 1.89
CA GLY A 12 -9.23 19.23 2.26
C GLY A 12 -9.58 17.94 1.54
N ARG A 13 -9.12 17.77 0.29
CA ARG A 13 -9.27 16.51 -0.47
C ARG A 13 -8.48 15.34 0.10
N PHE A 14 -7.44 15.62 0.90
CA PHE A 14 -6.60 14.61 1.56
C PHE A 14 -6.96 14.43 3.03
N ALA A 15 -7.93 15.17 3.57
CA ALA A 15 -8.35 15.04 4.96
C ALA A 15 -8.81 13.61 5.30
N GLY A 16 -9.47 12.92 4.36
CA GLY A 16 -9.83 11.50 4.51
C GLY A 16 -8.64 10.53 4.45
N SER A 17 -7.49 10.99 3.93
CA SER A 17 -6.23 10.23 3.87
C SER A 17 -5.34 10.47 5.09
N MET A 18 -5.66 11.46 5.94
CA MET A 18 -5.01 11.71 7.23
C MET A 18 -5.59 10.84 8.35
N ARG A 19 -6.14 9.66 8.00
CA ARG A 19 -6.62 8.69 8.97
C ARG A 19 -5.42 7.96 9.56
N ASP A 20 -5.41 7.77 10.88
CA ASP A 20 -4.46 6.87 11.50
C ASP A 20 -4.48 5.51 10.77
N PRO A 21 -3.32 4.86 10.60
CA PRO A 21 -3.25 3.56 9.96
C PRO A 21 -4.23 2.62 10.67
N ASP A 22 -5.19 2.07 9.92
CA ASP A 22 -6.21 1.13 10.38
C ASP A 22 -5.80 -0.30 9.95
N PRO A 23 -5.18 -1.09 10.85
CA PRO A 23 -4.69 -2.41 10.51
C PRO A 23 -5.81 -3.37 10.13
N ALA A 24 -7.00 -3.22 10.72
CA ALA A 24 -8.14 -4.09 10.46
C ALA A 24 -8.66 -3.90 9.03
N ASN A 25 -8.74 -2.65 8.58
CA ASN A 25 -9.12 -2.34 7.19
C ASN A 25 -8.06 -2.79 6.18
N ALA A 26 -6.77 -2.66 6.52
CA ALA A 26 -5.69 -3.17 5.69
C ALA A 26 -5.78 -4.70 5.51
N LEU A 27 -6.02 -5.45 6.60
CA LEU A 27 -6.22 -6.90 6.54
C LEU A 27 -7.45 -7.29 5.71
N ARG A 28 -8.58 -6.57 5.88
CA ARG A 28 -9.79 -6.80 5.09
C ARG A 28 -9.52 -6.62 3.59
N LYS A 29 -8.86 -5.53 3.21
CA LYS A 29 -8.51 -5.27 1.80
C LYS A 29 -7.53 -6.29 1.24
N ALA A 30 -6.58 -6.75 2.04
CA ALA A 30 -5.65 -7.80 1.63
C ALA A 30 -6.38 -9.11 1.32
N LYS A 31 -7.35 -9.49 2.18
CA LYS A 31 -8.23 -10.63 1.93
C LYS A 31 -9.06 -10.44 0.66
N GLU A 32 -9.69 -9.29 0.50
CA GLU A 32 -10.50 -8.97 -0.69
C GLU A 32 -9.68 -9.08 -1.99
N ALA A 33 -8.44 -8.58 -1.99
CA ALA A 33 -7.55 -8.69 -3.14
C ALA A 33 -7.16 -10.14 -3.45
N TYR A 34 -6.90 -10.96 -2.42
CA TYR A 34 -6.59 -12.38 -2.58
C TYR A 34 -7.78 -13.15 -3.16
N ASP A 35 -8.96 -13.00 -2.55
CA ASP A 35 -10.18 -13.69 -2.98
C ASP A 35 -10.60 -13.25 -4.39
N ALA A 36 -10.52 -11.95 -4.71
CA ALA A 36 -10.89 -11.43 -6.03
C ALA A 36 -9.92 -11.82 -7.16
N SER A 37 -8.69 -12.21 -6.80
CA SER A 37 -7.69 -12.68 -7.76
C SER A 37 -7.62 -14.21 -7.86
N ASP A 38 -8.57 -14.93 -7.24
CA ASP A 38 -8.54 -16.40 -7.14
C ASP A 38 -7.19 -16.93 -6.62
N GLY A 39 -6.58 -16.17 -5.70
CA GLY A 39 -5.28 -16.49 -5.12
C GLY A 39 -4.05 -16.11 -5.94
N GLU A 40 -4.20 -15.44 -7.08
CA GLU A 40 -3.07 -14.97 -7.91
C GLU A 40 -2.29 -13.81 -7.27
N ILE A 41 -2.95 -12.96 -6.47
CA ILE A 41 -2.34 -11.80 -5.83
C ILE A 41 -2.12 -12.06 -4.34
N VAL A 42 -0.85 -12.09 -3.92
CA VAL A 42 -0.45 -12.22 -2.51
C VAL A 42 0.32 -10.98 -2.08
N LEU A 43 -0.12 -10.37 -0.98
CA LEU A 43 0.57 -9.24 -0.35
C LEU A 43 1.52 -9.76 0.75
N ILE A 44 2.82 -9.60 0.54
CA ILE A 44 3.85 -10.03 1.49
C ILE A 44 4.62 -8.81 1.98
N ASN A 45 4.69 -8.61 3.30
CA ASN A 45 5.63 -7.67 3.88
C ASN A 45 7.02 -8.29 3.92
N ARG A 46 7.97 -7.68 3.20
CA ARG A 46 9.38 -8.11 3.16
C ARG A 46 10.00 -8.32 4.55
N ALA A 47 9.63 -7.49 5.53
CA ALA A 47 10.20 -7.57 6.87
C ALA A 47 9.85 -8.87 7.62
N TRP A 48 8.86 -9.63 7.13
CA TRP A 48 8.52 -10.95 7.67
C TRP A 48 9.50 -12.04 7.21
N LEU A 49 10.28 -11.80 6.16
CA LEU A 49 11.27 -12.73 5.64
C LEU A 49 12.60 -12.48 6.37
N SER A 50 12.99 -13.38 7.27
CA SER A 50 14.21 -13.25 8.08
C SER A 50 15.48 -13.60 7.30
N ASN A 51 15.38 -14.46 6.29
CA ASN A 51 16.49 -14.89 5.46
C ASN A 51 16.68 -13.96 4.25
N TRP A 52 17.95 -13.65 3.94
CA TRP A 52 18.33 -12.87 2.78
C TRP A 52 17.88 -13.51 1.46
N THR A 53 18.00 -14.84 1.33
CA THR A 53 17.61 -15.55 0.10
C THR A 53 16.14 -15.36 -0.23
N ASP A 54 15.26 -15.48 0.77
CA ASP A 54 13.81 -15.35 0.58
C ASP A 54 13.45 -13.90 0.21
N GLN A 55 14.11 -12.93 0.85
CA GLN A 55 13.95 -11.52 0.47
C GLN A 55 14.37 -11.26 -0.99
N LYS A 56 15.43 -11.92 -1.48
CA LYS A 56 15.87 -11.78 -2.87
C LYS A 56 14.95 -12.48 -3.86
N GLN A 57 14.39 -13.62 -3.50
CA GLN A 57 13.35 -14.26 -4.31
C GLN A 57 12.11 -13.36 -4.44
N LEU A 58 11.69 -12.72 -3.34
CA LEU A 58 10.62 -11.74 -3.37
C LEU A 58 10.95 -10.56 -4.30
N ASP A 59 12.18 -10.03 -4.23
CA ASP A 59 12.62 -8.94 -5.11
C ASP A 59 12.57 -9.37 -6.60
N LEU A 60 13.03 -10.58 -6.94
CA LEU A 60 12.98 -11.12 -8.30
C LEU A 60 11.54 -11.32 -8.80
N LEU A 61 10.65 -11.79 -7.94
CA LEU A 61 9.22 -11.92 -8.25
C LEU A 61 8.58 -10.56 -8.51
N ALA A 62 8.90 -9.55 -7.70
CA ALA A 62 8.41 -8.19 -7.90
C ALA A 62 8.89 -7.58 -9.22
N VAL A 63 10.16 -7.80 -9.59
CA VAL A 63 10.69 -7.38 -10.90
C VAL A 63 9.95 -8.08 -12.04
N LYS A 64 9.70 -9.39 -11.93
CA LYS A 64 8.99 -10.15 -12.97
C LYS A 64 7.53 -9.72 -13.10
N ALA A 65 6.85 -9.47 -11.99
CA ALA A 65 5.43 -9.13 -11.97
C ALA A 65 5.15 -7.66 -12.36
N TYR A 66 6.02 -6.73 -11.95
CA TYR A 66 5.75 -5.29 -12.05
C TYR A 66 6.85 -4.47 -12.73
N GLY A 67 7.99 -5.08 -13.09
CA GLY A 67 9.14 -4.35 -13.64
C GLY A 67 9.81 -3.42 -12.63
N LEU A 68 9.47 -3.52 -11.34
CA LEU A 68 9.96 -2.66 -10.28
C LEU A 68 11.23 -3.27 -9.66
N ASP A 69 12.37 -2.64 -9.92
CA ASP A 69 13.64 -2.97 -9.26
C ASP A 69 13.96 -1.90 -8.20
N LYS A 70 14.11 -2.32 -6.93
CA LYS A 70 14.54 -1.44 -5.84
C LYS A 70 16.03 -1.04 -5.93
N GLY A 71 16.72 -1.38 -7.00
CA GLY A 71 18.10 -0.99 -7.31
C GLY A 71 18.27 0.10 -8.38
N LYS A 72 17.19 0.58 -9.02
CA LYS A 72 17.25 1.68 -9.98
C LYS A 72 16.20 2.75 -9.67
N VAL A 73 16.65 3.82 -9.02
CA VAL A 73 16.03 5.15 -9.12
C VAL A 73 16.80 5.93 -10.17
#